data_AF-A0A7X1B5S9-F1
#
_entry.id   AF-A0A7X1B5S9-F1
#
_cell.length_a   1.000
_cell.length_b   1.000
_cell.length_c   1.000
_cell.angle_alpha   90.00
_cell.angle_beta   90.00
_cell.angle_gamma   90.00
#
_symmetry.space_group_name_H-M   'P 1'
#
loop_
_entity.id
_entity.type
_entity.pdbx_description
1 polymer ?
#
loop_
_entity_poly.entity_id
_entity_poly.type
_entity_poly.pdbx_seq_one_letter_code
_entity_poly.pdbx_strand_id
1 'polypeptide(L)'
;MNAQILKITAIAAFVAAFGAWIYGGAQAGFYKTFYQIKKVDEITGLSYSEEVPALLPGVETLALGFGVFVLLLAVSEWMELKAKGARQL
;
A
#
# COMPACT_ATOMS: atom_id res chain seq x y z
N MET A 1 -6.68 -11.55 22.31
CA MET A 1 -6.18 -10.34 21.61
C MET A 1 -7.23 -9.25 21.79
N ASN A 2 -6.84 -8.04 22.21
CA ASN A 2 -7.81 -6.97 22.51
C ASN A 2 -8.28 -6.30 21.20
N ALA A 3 -9.58 -6.06 21.04
CA ALA A 3 -10.16 -5.44 19.84
C ALA A 3 -9.54 -4.05 19.54
N GLN A 4 -9.24 -3.29 20.60
CA GLN A 4 -8.54 -2.01 20.50
C GLN A 4 -7.15 -2.13 19.84
N ILE A 5 -6.43 -3.23 20.12
CA ILE A 5 -5.11 -3.45 19.51
C ILE A 5 -5.27 -3.69 18.00
N LEU A 6 -6.27 -4.48 17.57
CA LEU A 6 -6.52 -4.68 16.13
C LEU A 6 -6.87 -3.38 15.41
N LYS A 7 -7.68 -2.51 16.02
CA LYS A 7 -8.03 -1.21 15.43
C LYS A 7 -6.78 -0.34 15.22
N ILE A 8 -5.91 -0.27 16.23
CA ILE A 8 -4.64 0.45 16.12
C ILE A 8 -3.75 -0.16 15.05
N THR A 9 -3.62 -1.50 15.02
CA THR A 9 -2.83 -2.21 14.01
C THR A 9 -3.38 -1.97 12.60
N ALA A 10 -4.71 -1.95 12.43
CA ALA A 10 -5.33 -1.67 11.15
C ALA A 10 -4.93 -0.28 10.64
N ILE A 11 -5.11 0.75 11.47
CA ILE A 11 -4.76 2.14 11.13
C ILE A 11 -3.27 2.24 10.80
N ALA A 12 -2.40 1.65 11.63
CA ALA A 12 -0.96 1.67 11.41
C ALA A 12 -0.57 0.99 10.08
N ALA A 13 -1.17 -0.15 9.75
CA ALA A 13 -0.94 -0.85 8.49
C ALA A 13 -1.37 -0.01 7.28
N PHE A 14 -2.53 0.65 7.36
CA PHE A 14 -3.00 1.53 6.29
C PHE A 14 -2.08 2.73 6.08
N VAL A 15 -1.69 3.41 7.16
CA VAL A 15 -0.79 4.57 7.11
C VAL A 15 0.58 4.17 6.55
N ALA A 16 1.12 3.01 6.94
CA ALA A 16 2.37 2.50 6.40
C ALA A 16 2.27 2.22 4.89
N ALA A 17 1.19 1.57 4.43
CA ALA A 17 0.97 1.29 3.02
C ALA A 17 0.78 2.58 2.19
N PHE A 18 0.02 3.54 2.73
CA PHE A 18 -0.19 4.85 2.11
C PHE A 18 1.13 5.64 2.02
N GLY A 19 1.92 5.64 3.09
CA GLY A 19 3.24 6.26 3.11
C GLY A 19 4.20 5.64 2.11
N ALA A 20 4.23 4.30 2.01
CA ALA A 20 5.05 3.59 1.03
C ALA A 20 4.65 3.93 -0.42
N TRP A 21 3.35 4.05 -0.70
CA TRP A 21 2.85 4.44 -2.02
C TRP A 21 3.22 5.89 -2.38
N ILE A 22 3.10 6.84 -1.43
CA ILE A 22 3.54 8.22 -1.65
C ILE A 22 5.05 8.29 -1.88
N TYR A 23 5.83 7.61 -1.04
CA TYR A 23 7.29 7.59 -1.15
C TYR A 23 7.76 7.03 -2.51
N GLY A 24 7.02 6.06 -3.06
CA GLY A 24 7.23 5.52 -4.40
C GLY A 24 6.81 6.40 -5.57
N GLY A 25 6.40 7.65 -5.32
CA GLY A 25 5.99 8.60 -6.36
C GLY A 25 4.49 8.59 -6.68
N ALA A 26 3.65 8.03 -5.80
CA ALA A 26 2.19 8.01 -5.92
C ALA A 26 1.71 7.53 -7.31
N GLN A 27 2.35 6.45 -7.79
CA GLN A 27 2.11 5.97 -9.14
C GLN A 27 0.68 5.39 -9.25
N ALA A 28 -0.12 5.92 -10.18
CA ALA A 28 -1.46 5.40 -10.46
C ALA A 28 -1.45 4.05 -11.22
N GLY A 29 -0.30 3.67 -11.80
CA GLY A 29 -0.11 2.38 -12.46
C GLY A 29 0.24 1.25 -11.49
N PHE A 30 0.42 0.03 -12.03
CA PHE A 30 0.89 -1.15 -11.29
C PHE A 30 2.37 -1.04 -10.89
N TYR A 31 2.79 -1.89 -9.97
CA TYR A 31 4.15 -1.97 -9.45
C TYR A 31 5.19 -2.02 -10.57
N LYS A 32 6.26 -1.21 -10.45
CA LYS A 32 7.40 -1.22 -11.37
C LYS A 32 8.72 -1.22 -10.60
N THR A 33 9.72 -1.84 -11.21
CA THR A 33 11.10 -1.89 -10.71
C THR A 33 12.05 -0.94 -11.46
N PHE A 34 11.52 -0.18 -12.42
CA PHE A 34 12.26 0.79 -13.21
C PHE A 34 11.35 1.90 -13.74
N TYR A 35 11.94 3.05 -14.04
CA TYR A 35 11.33 4.08 -14.89
C TYR A 35 12.18 4.30 -16.15
N GLN A 36 11.55 4.82 -17.20
CA GLN A 36 12.25 5.14 -18.44
C GLN A 36 12.53 6.64 -18.52
N ILE A 37 13.77 6.99 -18.85
CA ILE A 37 14.17 8.36 -19.18
C ILE A 37 14.53 8.43 -20.66
N LYS A 38 14.08 9.48 -21.34
CA LYS A 38 14.52 9.76 -22.70
C LYS A 38 15.86 10.51 -22.63
N LYS A 39 16.91 9.89 -23.16
CA LYS A 39 18.21 10.52 -23.37
C LYS A 39 18.44 10.76 -24.85
N VAL A 40 19.32 11.70 -25.15
CA VAL A 40 19.80 11.97 -26.50
C VAL A 40 21.27 11.58 -26.52
N ASP A 41 21.65 10.77 -27.50
CA ASP A 41 23.03 10.41 -27.73
C ASP A 41 23.80 11.63 -28.25
N GLU A 42 24.91 11.99 -27.59
CA GLU A 42 25.64 13.23 -27.87
C GLU A 42 26.36 13.21 -29.23
N ILE A 43 26.61 12.02 -29.79
CA ILE A 43 27.36 11.83 -31.03
C ILE A 43 26.42 11.79 -32.23
N THR A 44 25.33 11.02 -32.11
CA THR A 44 24.39 10.75 -33.21
C THR A 44 23.13 11.62 -33.16
N GLY A 45 22.84 12.28 -32.03
CA GLY A 45 21.63 13.06 -31.81
C GLY A 45 20.35 12.22 -31.75
N LEU A 46 20.46 10.89 -31.70
CA LEU A 46 19.32 9.98 -31.64
C LEU A 46 18.78 9.92 -30.22
N SER A 47 17.44 9.91 -30.10
CA SER A 47 16.78 9.72 -28.82
C SER A 47 16.64 8.23 -28.48
N TYR A 48 17.04 7.84 -27.27
CA TYR A 48 16.90 6.49 -26.75
C TYR A 48 16.26 6.50 -25.35
N SER A 49 15.53 5.43 -25.02
CA SER A 49 15.03 5.21 -23.66
C SER A 49 16.09 4.46 -22.86
N GLU A 50 16.47 5.02 -21.71
CA GLU A 50 17.28 4.32 -20.71
C GLU A 50 16.39 3.90 -19.54
N GLU A 51 16.52 2.65 -19.10
CA GLU A 51 15.82 2.12 -17.95
C GLU A 51 16.63 2.39 -16.69
N VAL A 52 16.09 3.18 -15.77
CA VAL A 52 16.72 3.46 -14.48
C VAL A 52 16.03 2.61 -13.41
N PRO A 53 16.77 1.79 -12.65
CA PRO A 53 16.19 0.96 -11.61
C PRO A 53 15.62 1.83 -10.49
N ALA A 54 14.36 1.59 -10.13
CA ALA A 54 13.68 2.24 -9.02
C ALA A 54 12.48 1.42 -8.56
N LEU A 55 12.27 1.34 -7.25
CA LEU A 55 11.08 0.71 -6.68
C LEU A 55 9.93 1.70 -6.71
N LEU A 56 8.96 1.46 -7.60
CA LEU A 56 7.79 2.29 -7.80
C LEU A 56 6.54 1.50 -7.40
N PRO A 57 6.18 1.48 -6.10
CA PRO A 57 4.95 0.87 -5.64
C PRO A 57 3.75 1.52 -6.34
N GLY A 58 2.96 0.65 -6.98
CA GLY A 58 1.76 1.05 -7.70
C GLY A 58 0.54 1.22 -6.81
N VAL A 59 -0.60 1.54 -7.44
CA VAL A 59 -1.90 1.66 -6.76
C VAL A 59 -2.33 0.36 -6.07
N GLU A 60 -1.83 -0.79 -6.53
CA GLU A 60 -2.05 -2.09 -5.89
C GLU A 60 -1.55 -2.13 -4.44
N THR A 61 -0.44 -1.44 -4.13
CA THR A 61 0.09 -1.35 -2.75
C THR A 61 -0.93 -0.66 -1.85
N LEU A 62 -1.59 0.38 -2.37
CA LEU A 62 -2.64 1.09 -1.65
C LEU A 62 -3.90 0.23 -1.51
N ALA A 63 -4.30 -0.47 -2.57
CA ALA A 63 -5.45 -1.37 -2.55
C ALA A 63 -5.25 -2.53 -1.55
N LEU A 64 -4.06 -3.13 -1.51
CA LEU A 64 -3.71 -4.16 -0.54
C LEU A 64 -3.70 -3.62 0.89
N GLY A 65 -3.07 -2.47 1.11
CA GLY A 65 -3.07 -1.81 2.42
C GLY A 65 -4.48 -1.49 2.92
N PHE A 66 -5.34 -0.99 2.04
CA PHE A 66 -6.75 -0.75 2.35
C PHE A 66 -7.53 -2.04 2.61
N GLY A 67 -7.28 -3.08 1.80
CA GLY A 67 -7.89 -4.40 1.99
C GLY A 67 -7.58 -4.97 3.37
N VAL A 68 -6.30 -4.95 3.77
CA VAL A 68 -5.87 -5.39 5.11
C VAL A 68 -6.52 -4.57 6.21
N PHE A 69 -6.60 -3.24 6.05
CA PHE A 69 -7.27 -2.35 7.00
C PHE A 69 -8.74 -2.72 7.22
N VAL A 70 -9.51 -2.87 6.15
CA VAL A 70 -10.93 -3.24 6.21
C VAL A 70 -11.10 -4.61 6.87
N LEU A 71 -10.24 -5.57 6.53
CA LEU A 71 -10.29 -6.93 7.07
C LEU A 71 -10.03 -6.95 8.58
N LEU A 72 -9.02 -6.20 9.05
CA LEU A 72 -8.71 -6.09 10.48
C LEU A 72 -9.82 -5.38 11.27
N LEU A 73 -10.44 -4.35 10.69
CA LEU A 73 -11.59 -3.70 11.31
C LEU A 73 -12.80 -4.64 11.40
N ALA A 74 -13.13 -5.36 10.32
CA ALA A 74 -14.23 -6.32 10.32
C ALA A 74 -14.03 -7.43 11.37
N VAL A 75 -12.80 -7.94 11.49
CA VAL A 75 -12.44 -8.93 12.52
C VAL A 75 -12.57 -8.33 13.93
N SER A 76 -12.13 -7.09 14.13
CA SER A 76 -12.27 -6.40 15.42
C SER A 76 -13.74 -6.30 15.84
N GLU A 77 -14.60 -5.81 14.95
CA GLU A 77 -16.03 -5.64 15.23
C GLU A 77 -16.71 -7.00 15.49
N TRP A 78 -16.36 -8.03 14.72
CA TRP A 78 -16.89 -9.38 14.95
C TRP A 78 -16.52 -9.92 16.34
N MET A 79 -15.29 -9.72 16.79
CA MET A 79 -14.89 -10.12 18.15
C MET A 79 -15.63 -9.34 19.23
N GLU A 80 -15.83 -8.04 19.05
CA GLU A 80 -16.58 -7.20 20.00
C GLU A 80 -18.04 -7.63 20.10
N LEU A 81 -18.67 -7.99 18.97
CA LEU A 81 -20.02 -8.56 18.93
C LEU A 81 -20.10 -9.90 19.68
N LYS A 82 -19.15 -10.82 19.44
CA LYS A 82 -19.10 -12.10 20.15
C LYS A 82 -18.90 -11.92 21.65
N ALA A 83 -18.02 -11.00 22.05
CA ALA A 83 -17.74 -10.72 23.45
C ALA A 83 -18.94 -10.12 24.19
N LYS A 84 -19.74 -9.28 23.52
CA LYS A 84 -21.00 -8.74 24.07
C LYS A 84 -22.07 -9.83 24.22
N GLY A 85 -22.25 -10.68 23.22
CA GLY A 85 -23.22 -11.78 23.26
C GLY A 85 -22.93 -12.82 24.35
N ALA A 86 -21.65 -13.13 24.58
CA ALA A 86 -21.23 -14.06 25.64
C ALA A 86 -21.42 -13.51 27.07
N ARG A 87 -21.63 -12.19 27.22
CA ARG A 87 -21.77 -11.51 28.52
C ARG A 87 -23.23 -11.34 28.96
N GLN A 88 -24.18 -11.66 28.08
CA GLN A 88 -25.63 -11.58 28.33
C GLN A 88 -26.26 -12.93 28.69
N LEU A 89 -25.47 -14.01 28.68
CA LEU A 89 -25.82 -15.34 29.19
C LEU A 89 -25.16 -15.54 30.56
#